data_AF-A0A8J6VWT2-F1
#
_entry.id   AF-A0A8J6VWT2-F1
#
_cell.length_a   1.000
_cell.length_b   1.000
_cell.length_c   1.000
_cell.angle_alpha   90.00
_cell.angle_beta   90.00
_cell.angle_gamma   90.00
#
_symmetry.space_group_name_H-M   'P 1'
#
loop_
_entity.id
_entity.type
_entity.pdbx_description
1 polymer ?
#
loop_
_entity_poly.entity_id
_entity_poly.type
_entity_poly.pdbx_seq_one_letter_code
_entity_poly.pdbx_strand_id
1 'polypeptide(L)'
;MLWLAVLLGVLIGVIGFGAIYQTLATRRDRHRFLPPGKLIEIEGSHWHYQIVGDGSPTVIVDSGAGGTHLDWQLVQPEVAKFTRVLTYDRAGYGWSDLSSEPRTAEQVVSELRQLLQKAEIEPPYVLVGMSLSGLFSRFFAYHYPEEVAGMVLVDVAHERMYEETPVEWVELNKRLEGLLTQILHQGLKGGRKGVKLIDRKNNGHSCPRPRTNLSLARWDADSLPTSKPASFA
;
A
#
# COMPACT_ATOMS: atom_id res chain seq x y z
N MET A 1 34.92 -24.14 -23.51
CA MET A 1 33.94 -25.02 -22.84
C MET A 1 34.20 -25.15 -21.33
N LEU A 2 35.40 -25.56 -20.87
CA LEU A 2 35.71 -25.71 -19.44
C LEU A 2 35.54 -24.41 -18.61
N TRP A 3 36.05 -23.27 -19.10
CA TRP A 3 35.92 -21.98 -18.42
C TRP A 3 34.47 -21.49 -18.26
N LEU A 4 33.60 -21.79 -19.23
CA LEU A 4 32.17 -21.45 -19.13
C LEU A 4 31.47 -22.27 -18.03
N ALA A 5 31.83 -23.55 -17.88
CA ALA A 5 31.30 -24.39 -16.82
C ALA A 5 31.78 -23.93 -15.44
N VAL A 6 33.04 -23.50 -15.31
CA VAL A 6 33.59 -22.93 -14.07
C VAL A 6 32.87 -21.62 -13.70
N LEU A 7 32.71 -20.70 -14.66
CA LEU A 7 31.99 -19.44 -14.42
C LEU A 7 30.53 -19.66 -14.02
N LEU A 8 29.85 -20.60 -14.69
CA LEU A 8 28.49 -20.98 -14.34
C LEU A 8 28.40 -21.58 -12.92
N GLY A 9 29.34 -22.44 -12.56
CA GLY A 9 29.41 -23.04 -11.22
C GLY A 9 29.63 -21.99 -10.12
N VAL A 10 30.52 -21.02 -10.36
CA VAL A 10 30.75 -19.90 -9.44
C VAL A 10 29.48 -19.05 -9.31
N LEU A 11 28.81 -18.72 -10.43
CA LEU A 11 27.58 -17.94 -10.42
C LEU A 11 26.47 -18.63 -9.62
N ILE A 12 26.25 -19.94 -9.84
CA ILE A 12 25.28 -20.73 -9.08
C ILE A 12 25.66 -20.77 -7.59
N GLY A 13 26.94 -20.92 -7.27
CA GLY A 13 27.45 -20.90 -5.91
C GLY A 13 27.15 -19.58 -5.19
N VAL A 14 27.38 -18.44 -5.85
CA VAL A 14 27.08 -17.10 -5.30
C VAL A 14 25.58 -16.91 -5.08
N ILE A 15 24.74 -17.30 -6.05
CA ILE A 15 23.28 -17.19 -5.92
C ILE A 15 22.77 -18.10 -4.79
N GLY A 16 23.24 -19.35 -4.74
CA GLY A 16 22.85 -20.30 -3.71
C GLY A 16 23.27 -19.84 -2.32
N PHE A 17 24.50 -19.35 -2.17
CA PHE A 17 24.98 -18.76 -0.92
C PHE A 17 24.15 -17.55 -0.50
N GLY A 18 23.84 -16.65 -1.44
CA GLY A 18 22.98 -15.49 -1.19
C GLY A 18 21.58 -15.88 -0.74
N ALA A 19 20.95 -16.88 -1.38
CA ALA A 19 19.62 -17.37 -1.01
C ALA A 19 19.61 -18.02 0.39
N ILE A 20 20.64 -18.80 0.71
CA ILE A 20 20.80 -19.42 2.03
C ILE A 20 21.01 -18.35 3.08
N TYR A 21 21.94 -17.42 2.83
CA TYR A 21 22.20 -16.29 3.73
C TYR A 21 20.94 -15.48 4.00
N GLN A 22 20.20 -15.10 2.95
CA GLN A 22 18.94 -14.36 3.09
C GLN A 22 17.93 -15.14 3.93
N THR A 23 17.75 -16.43 3.65
CA THR A 23 16.78 -17.27 4.40
C THR A 23 17.16 -17.36 5.88
N LEU A 24 18.44 -17.57 6.18
CA LEU A 24 18.92 -17.65 7.56
C LEU A 24 18.87 -16.29 8.27
N ALA A 25 19.25 -15.21 7.59
CA ALA A 25 19.20 -13.85 8.11
C ALA A 25 17.75 -13.45 8.42
N THR A 26 16.81 -13.64 7.48
CA THR A 26 15.38 -13.35 7.70
C THR A 26 14.80 -14.16 8.85
N ARG A 27 15.14 -15.46 8.98
CA ARG A 27 14.70 -16.27 10.12
C ARG A 27 15.28 -15.75 11.43
N ARG A 28 16.57 -15.41 11.45
CA ARG A 28 17.23 -14.84 12.63
C ARG A 28 16.60 -13.51 13.04
N ASP A 29 16.30 -12.65 12.08
CA ASP A 29 15.69 -11.35 12.32
C ASP A 29 14.27 -11.48 12.86
N ARG A 30 13.44 -12.40 12.31
CA ARG A 30 12.11 -12.69 12.88
C ARG A 30 12.16 -13.17 14.34
N HIS A 31 13.22 -13.87 14.73
CA HIS A 31 13.41 -14.29 16.13
C HIS A 31 13.98 -13.19 17.02
N ARG A 32 14.79 -12.29 16.47
CA ARG A 32 15.43 -11.21 17.22
C ARG A 32 14.51 -10.00 17.42
N PHE A 33 13.67 -9.72 16.43
CA PHE A 33 12.76 -8.58 16.40
C PHE A 33 11.33 -9.08 16.46
N LEU A 34 10.81 -9.20 17.67
CA LEU A 34 9.40 -9.54 17.91
C LEU A 34 8.49 -8.41 17.41
N PRO A 35 7.27 -8.73 16.94
CA PRO A 35 6.32 -7.74 16.42
C PRO A 35 6.01 -6.68 17.48
N PRO A 36 6.29 -5.39 17.24
CA PRO A 36 5.86 -4.33 18.14
C PRO A 36 4.34 -4.17 18.02
N GLY A 37 3.57 -4.60 19.02
CA GLY A 37 2.10 -4.59 18.96
C GLY A 37 1.52 -5.99 19.07
N LYS A 38 0.50 -6.29 18.25
CA LYS A 38 -0.24 -7.55 18.32
C LYS A 38 -0.33 -8.22 16.95
N LEU A 39 -0.43 -9.54 16.98
CA LEU A 39 -0.80 -10.35 15.83
C LEU A 39 -2.24 -10.82 16.00
N ILE A 40 -3.00 -10.82 14.92
CA ILE A 40 -4.38 -11.33 14.88
C ILE A 40 -4.57 -12.26 13.71
N GLU A 41 -5.30 -13.35 13.93
CA GLU A 41 -5.55 -14.33 12.88
C GLU A 41 -6.72 -13.88 12.00
N ILE A 42 -6.50 -13.77 10.69
CA ILE A 42 -7.51 -13.50 9.66
C ILE A 42 -7.34 -14.58 8.59
N GLU A 43 -8.39 -15.37 8.37
CA GLU A 43 -8.41 -16.44 7.35
C GLU A 43 -7.20 -17.41 7.44
N GLY A 44 -6.77 -17.76 8.66
CA GLY A 44 -5.64 -18.67 8.89
C GLY A 44 -4.26 -18.04 8.70
N SER A 45 -4.18 -16.73 8.45
CA SER A 45 -2.93 -15.95 8.36
C SER A 45 -2.83 -14.96 9.51
N HIS A 46 -1.63 -14.69 10.02
CA HIS A 46 -1.44 -13.70 11.08
C HIS A 46 -1.21 -12.31 10.50
N TRP A 47 -1.90 -11.33 11.05
CA TRP A 47 -1.84 -9.93 10.67
C TRP A 47 -1.32 -9.09 11.82
N HIS A 48 -0.33 -8.27 11.54
CA HIS A 48 0.24 -7.35 12.51
C HIS A 48 -0.50 -6.02 12.54
N TYR A 49 -0.74 -5.53 13.75
CA TYR A 49 -1.16 -4.16 13.99
C TYR A 49 -0.63 -3.64 15.33
N GLN A 50 -0.58 -2.33 15.44
CA GLN A 50 -0.16 -1.62 16.65
C GLN A 50 -1.17 -0.52 16.95
N ILE A 51 -1.60 -0.47 18.21
CA ILE A 51 -2.49 0.58 18.73
C ILE A 51 -1.72 1.41 19.74
N VAL A 52 -1.80 2.73 19.61
CA VAL A 52 -1.26 3.69 20.58
C VAL A 52 -2.32 4.77 20.84
N GLY A 53 -2.41 5.24 22.08
CA GLY A 53 -3.40 6.22 22.51
C GLY A 53 -4.76 5.60 22.80
N ASP A 54 -5.68 6.47 23.22
CA ASP A 54 -7.07 6.16 23.56
C ASP A 54 -7.95 7.31 23.02
N GLY A 55 -9.24 7.05 22.80
CA GLY A 55 -10.20 8.01 22.28
C GLY A 55 -10.95 7.53 21.03
N SER A 56 -11.83 8.39 20.55
CA SER A 56 -12.66 8.18 19.36
C SER A 56 -12.83 9.51 18.61
N PRO A 57 -12.90 9.54 17.27
CA PRO A 57 -12.80 8.39 16.35
C PRO A 57 -11.39 7.80 16.31
N THR A 58 -11.29 6.51 15.98
CA THR A 58 -9.98 5.85 15.84
C THR A 58 -9.35 6.25 14.50
N VAL A 59 -8.08 6.65 14.54
CA VAL A 59 -7.30 6.96 13.34
C VAL A 59 -6.66 5.67 12.82
N ILE A 60 -6.95 5.29 11.58
CA ILE A 60 -6.43 4.09 10.93
C ILE A 60 -5.42 4.51 9.87
N VAL A 61 -4.18 4.05 10.00
CA VAL A 61 -3.07 4.51 9.17
C VAL A 61 -2.55 3.38 8.28
N ASP A 62 -2.56 3.61 6.97
CA ASP A 62 -2.08 2.69 5.92
C ASP A 62 -0.90 3.31 5.14
N SER A 63 0.23 2.60 5.14
CA SER A 63 1.49 3.01 4.49
C SER A 63 1.49 2.78 2.98
N GLY A 64 2.27 3.59 2.26
CA GLY A 64 2.42 3.51 0.79
C GLY A 64 2.91 2.17 0.26
N ALA A 65 3.01 2.02 -1.07
CA ALA A 65 3.46 0.77 -1.68
C ALA A 65 4.83 0.34 -1.15
N GLY A 66 4.98 -0.91 -0.72
CA GLY A 66 6.23 -1.39 -0.11
C GLY A 66 6.38 -1.07 1.39
N GLY A 67 5.54 -0.18 1.91
CA GLY A 67 5.61 0.34 3.27
C GLY A 67 5.01 -0.58 4.34
N THR A 68 5.37 -0.30 5.59
CA THR A 68 4.93 -1.01 6.80
C THR A 68 4.47 -0.02 7.86
N HIS A 69 3.89 -0.48 8.97
CA HIS A 69 3.51 0.40 10.08
C HIS A 69 4.68 1.28 10.60
N LEU A 70 5.93 0.82 10.43
CA LEU A 70 7.14 1.54 10.86
C LEU A 70 7.33 2.88 10.16
N ASP A 71 6.72 3.08 8.99
CA ASP A 71 6.78 4.37 8.27
C ASP A 71 6.14 5.50 9.09
N TRP A 72 5.27 5.15 10.03
CA TRP A 72 4.52 6.09 10.87
C TRP A 72 4.99 6.12 12.33
N GLN A 73 6.09 5.44 12.68
CA GLN A 73 6.55 5.31 14.07
C GLN A 73 6.84 6.64 14.79
N LEU A 74 7.15 7.71 14.04
CA LEU A 74 7.37 9.05 14.59
C LEU A 74 6.08 9.89 14.65
N VAL A 75 5.08 9.55 13.83
CA VAL A 75 3.81 10.30 13.73
C VAL A 75 2.76 9.71 14.67
N GLN A 76 2.67 8.38 14.76
CA GLN A 76 1.68 7.69 15.58
C GLN A 76 1.70 8.16 17.05
N PRO A 77 2.86 8.30 17.73
CA PRO A 77 2.87 8.76 19.13
C PRO A 77 2.38 10.21 19.29
N GLU A 78 2.59 11.05 18.29
CA GLU A 78 2.15 12.46 18.32
C GLU A 78 0.63 12.56 18.10
N VAL A 79 0.07 11.79 17.16
CA VAL A 79 -1.37 11.73 16.94
C VAL A 79 -2.09 11.03 18.11
N ALA A 80 -1.44 10.06 18.74
CA ALA A 80 -1.95 9.33 19.89
C ALA A 80 -2.19 10.20 21.15
N LYS A 81 -1.66 11.43 21.17
CA LYS A 81 -1.96 12.43 22.22
C LYS A 81 -3.39 12.95 22.13
N PHE A 82 -4.05 12.78 20.98
CA PHE A 82 -5.39 13.32 20.71
C PHE A 82 -6.48 12.25 20.64
N THR A 83 -6.17 11.06 20.10
CA THR A 83 -7.12 9.95 19.95
C THR A 83 -6.39 8.62 19.80
N ARG A 84 -7.14 7.50 19.76
CA ARG A 84 -6.60 6.17 19.47
C ARG A 84 -6.12 6.08 18.02
N VAL A 85 -4.92 5.56 17.80
CA VAL A 85 -4.31 5.38 16.48
C VAL A 85 -3.93 3.92 16.26
N LEU A 86 -4.41 3.34 15.17
CA LEU A 86 -4.05 2.00 14.71
C LEU A 86 -3.20 2.11 13.44
N THR A 87 -2.01 1.54 13.48
CA THR A 87 -1.16 1.27 12.32
C THR A 87 -1.11 -0.23 12.09
N TYR A 88 -0.99 -0.70 10.85
CA TYR A 88 -0.97 -2.13 10.56
C TYR A 88 -0.07 -2.47 9.39
N ASP A 89 0.32 -3.73 9.30
CA ASP A 89 1.04 -4.27 8.16
C ASP A 89 0.06 -5.02 7.24
N ARG A 90 0.02 -4.65 5.95
CA ARG A 90 -0.72 -5.42 4.95
C ARG A 90 -0.11 -6.81 4.78
N ALA A 91 -0.89 -7.78 4.29
CA ALA A 91 -0.40 -9.11 3.97
C ALA A 91 0.92 -9.10 3.18
N GLY A 92 1.89 -9.88 3.66
CA GLY A 92 3.24 -10.01 3.09
C GLY A 92 4.20 -8.87 3.45
N TYR A 93 3.81 -7.95 4.31
CA TYR A 93 4.65 -6.84 4.79
C TYR A 93 4.92 -6.94 6.28
N GLY A 94 6.06 -6.39 6.71
CA GLY A 94 6.47 -6.31 8.11
C GLY A 94 6.33 -7.64 8.84
N TRP A 95 5.44 -7.68 9.84
CA TRP A 95 5.16 -8.88 10.63
C TRP A 95 3.89 -9.64 10.22
N SER A 96 3.15 -9.18 9.20
CA SER A 96 2.02 -9.89 8.64
C SER A 96 2.45 -11.04 7.74
N ASP A 97 1.78 -12.18 7.85
CA ASP A 97 1.97 -13.33 6.98
C ASP A 97 1.57 -12.99 5.52
N LEU A 98 2.08 -13.79 4.57
CA LEU A 98 1.71 -13.67 3.17
C LEU A 98 0.29 -14.20 2.95
N SER A 99 -0.56 -13.41 2.31
CA SER A 99 -1.89 -13.84 1.88
C SER A 99 -1.80 -14.69 0.61
N SER A 100 -2.61 -15.75 0.54
CA SER A 100 -2.81 -16.54 -0.69
C SER A 100 -3.71 -15.85 -1.70
N GLU A 101 -4.45 -14.82 -1.28
CA GLU A 101 -5.43 -14.14 -2.10
C GLU A 101 -4.78 -13.11 -3.05
N PRO A 102 -5.39 -12.85 -4.22
CA PRO A 102 -4.94 -11.79 -5.11
C PRO A 102 -4.89 -10.43 -4.40
N ARG A 103 -3.81 -9.65 -4.61
CA ARG A 103 -3.66 -8.30 -4.04
C ARG A 103 -4.48 -7.26 -4.81
N THR A 104 -5.79 -7.43 -4.89
CA THR A 104 -6.73 -6.44 -5.43
C THR A 104 -7.06 -5.38 -4.37
N ALA A 105 -7.53 -4.20 -4.79
CA ALA A 105 -7.97 -3.17 -3.86
C ALA A 105 -9.12 -3.66 -2.95
N GLU A 106 -10.04 -4.46 -3.52
CA GLU A 106 -11.13 -5.09 -2.78
C GLU A 106 -10.61 -6.03 -1.69
N GLN A 107 -9.63 -6.88 -2.02
CA GLN A 107 -9.04 -7.79 -1.04
C GLN A 107 -8.33 -7.01 0.08
N VAL A 108 -7.50 -6.02 -0.26
CA VAL A 108 -6.78 -5.20 0.73
C VAL A 108 -7.74 -4.51 1.70
N VAL A 109 -8.82 -3.92 1.18
CA VAL A 109 -9.82 -3.22 1.98
C VAL A 109 -10.67 -4.17 2.81
N SER A 110 -11.03 -5.34 2.26
CA SER A 110 -11.73 -6.40 3.00
C SER A 110 -10.90 -6.89 4.18
N GLU A 111 -9.62 -7.19 3.96
CA GLU A 111 -8.69 -7.64 5.01
C GLU A 111 -8.51 -6.57 6.10
N LEU A 112 -8.39 -5.29 5.73
CA LEU A 112 -8.35 -4.20 6.70
C LEU A 112 -9.64 -4.18 7.54
N ARG A 113 -10.82 -4.28 6.92
CA ARG A 113 -12.08 -4.28 7.67
C ARG A 113 -12.20 -5.49 8.60
N GLN A 114 -11.77 -6.67 8.16
CA GLN A 114 -11.72 -7.86 9.01
C GLN A 114 -10.76 -7.67 10.20
N LEU A 115 -9.61 -7.03 9.98
CA LEU A 115 -8.67 -6.70 11.04
C LEU A 115 -9.33 -5.79 12.08
N LEU A 116 -9.98 -4.71 11.64
CA LEU A 116 -10.65 -3.76 12.53
C LEU A 116 -11.75 -4.44 13.37
N GLN A 117 -12.57 -5.27 12.73
CA GLN A 117 -13.64 -6.02 13.41
C GLN A 117 -13.09 -7.00 14.44
N LYS A 118 -12.09 -7.81 14.08
CA LYS A 118 -11.49 -8.78 15.02
C LYS A 118 -10.69 -8.11 16.12
N ALA A 119 -10.13 -6.93 15.87
CA ALA A 119 -9.45 -6.12 16.87
C ALA A 119 -10.41 -5.29 17.74
N GLU A 120 -11.74 -5.45 17.56
CA GLU A 120 -12.79 -4.75 18.32
C GLU A 120 -12.66 -3.22 18.23
N ILE A 121 -12.29 -2.73 17.04
CA ILE A 121 -12.19 -1.30 16.75
C ILE A 121 -13.48 -0.86 16.08
N GLU A 122 -14.31 -0.14 16.84
CA GLU A 122 -15.61 0.33 16.37
C GLU A 122 -15.51 1.59 15.49
N PRO A 123 -16.35 1.70 14.44
CA PRO A 123 -16.49 2.92 13.64
C PRO A 123 -17.16 4.07 14.44
N PRO A 124 -17.06 5.33 13.97
CA PRO A 124 -16.45 5.73 12.70
C PRO A 124 -14.92 5.93 12.80
N TYR A 125 -14.24 5.77 11.66
CA TYR A 125 -12.79 5.85 11.53
C TYR A 125 -12.34 7.13 10.83
N VAL A 126 -11.16 7.63 11.18
CA VAL A 126 -10.42 8.58 10.33
C VAL A 126 -9.35 7.79 9.57
N LEU A 127 -9.48 7.67 8.25
CA LEU A 127 -8.53 6.92 7.43
C LEU A 127 -7.35 7.82 7.01
N VAL A 128 -6.13 7.37 7.21
CA VAL A 128 -4.91 8.05 6.80
C VAL A 128 -4.19 7.18 5.79
N GLY A 129 -4.03 7.66 4.56
CA GLY A 129 -3.38 6.93 3.48
C GLY A 129 -2.21 7.71 2.89
N MET A 130 -1.09 7.03 2.67
CA MET A 130 0.07 7.56 1.92
C MET A 130 0.19 6.90 0.54
N SER A 131 0.53 7.67 -0.50
CA SER A 131 0.81 7.14 -1.84
C SER A 131 -0.31 6.20 -2.33
N LEU A 132 0.00 4.94 -2.66
CA LEU A 132 -0.96 3.91 -3.06
C LEU A 132 -2.15 3.76 -2.09
N SER A 133 -1.92 3.93 -0.79
CA SER A 133 -2.97 3.72 0.21
C SER A 133 -4.04 4.80 0.20
N GLY A 134 -3.81 5.94 -0.44
CA GLY A 134 -4.90 6.89 -0.70
C GLY A 134 -5.98 6.30 -1.60
N LEU A 135 -5.64 5.40 -2.54
CA LEU A 135 -6.63 4.67 -3.33
C LEU A 135 -7.40 3.68 -2.45
N PHE A 136 -6.73 2.98 -1.53
CA PHE A 136 -7.40 2.06 -0.61
C PHE A 136 -8.31 2.79 0.39
N SER A 137 -7.89 3.92 0.96
CA SER A 137 -8.73 4.73 1.86
C SER A 137 -9.99 5.21 1.14
N ARG A 138 -9.86 5.68 -0.11
CA ARG A 138 -11.02 6.08 -0.93
C ARG A 138 -11.91 4.91 -1.28
N PHE A 139 -11.33 3.75 -1.60
CA PHE A 139 -12.08 2.53 -1.88
C PHE A 139 -12.84 2.03 -0.65
N PHE A 140 -12.22 2.07 0.53
CA PHE A 140 -12.86 1.77 1.81
C PHE A 140 -14.05 2.71 2.06
N ALA A 141 -13.82 4.03 1.96
CA ALA A 141 -14.88 5.02 2.15
C ALA A 141 -16.03 4.90 1.13
N TYR A 142 -15.74 4.46 -0.09
CA TYR A 142 -16.77 4.19 -1.10
C TYR A 142 -17.65 2.99 -0.73
N HIS A 143 -17.06 1.91 -0.21
CA HIS A 143 -17.80 0.69 0.14
C HIS A 143 -18.45 0.74 1.54
N TYR A 144 -17.87 1.50 2.46
CA TYR A 144 -18.30 1.59 3.86
C TYR A 144 -18.40 3.06 4.32
N PRO A 145 -19.21 3.91 3.66
CA PRO A 145 -19.27 5.34 3.96
C PRO A 145 -19.72 5.64 5.39
N GLU A 146 -20.61 4.81 5.94
CA GLU A 146 -21.11 4.93 7.31
C GLU A 146 -20.04 4.62 8.38
N GLU A 147 -18.95 3.96 8.00
CA GLU A 147 -17.84 3.61 8.89
C GLU A 147 -16.73 4.68 8.90
N VAL A 148 -16.83 5.75 8.10
CA VAL A 148 -15.75 6.72 7.90
C VAL A 148 -16.18 8.12 8.34
N ALA A 149 -15.52 8.64 9.38
CA ALA A 149 -15.67 10.02 9.85
C ALA A 149 -14.91 11.03 8.96
N GLY A 150 -13.82 10.61 8.32
CA GLY A 150 -13.01 11.46 7.46
C GLY A 150 -11.76 10.77 6.91
N MET A 151 -11.04 11.45 6.04
CA MET A 151 -9.79 10.97 5.45
C MET A 151 -8.69 12.03 5.48
N VAL A 152 -7.45 11.61 5.70
CA VAL A 152 -6.24 12.40 5.53
C VAL A 152 -5.37 11.73 4.46
N LEU A 153 -5.10 12.46 3.38
CA LEU A 153 -4.37 11.94 2.22
C LEU A 153 -2.99 12.59 2.17
N VAL A 154 -1.93 11.79 2.35
CA VAL A 154 -0.54 12.27 2.40
C VAL A 154 0.19 11.83 1.13
N ASP A 155 0.42 12.76 0.21
CA ASP A 155 1.14 12.51 -1.05
C ASP A 155 0.62 11.26 -1.79
N VAL A 156 -0.69 11.24 -2.04
CA VAL A 156 -1.41 10.04 -2.51
C VAL A 156 -1.43 9.90 -4.02
N ALA A 157 -1.51 8.64 -4.47
CA ALA A 157 -1.91 8.34 -5.83
C ALA A 157 -3.38 8.75 -6.04
N HIS A 158 -3.64 9.42 -7.17
CA HIS A 158 -4.99 9.77 -7.61
C HIS A 158 -5.19 9.35 -9.07
N GLU A 159 -6.44 9.22 -9.47
CA GLU A 159 -6.91 8.73 -10.78
C GLU A 159 -6.36 9.54 -11.96
N ARG A 160 -6.08 10.83 -11.73
CA ARG A 160 -5.51 11.74 -12.75
C ARG A 160 -4.00 11.87 -12.69
N MET A 161 -3.33 11.17 -11.77
CA MET A 161 -1.89 11.27 -11.59
C MET A 161 -1.14 11.01 -12.92
N TYR A 162 -1.57 10.02 -13.70
CA TYR A 162 -0.97 9.73 -15.01
C TYR A 162 -1.33 10.74 -16.11
N GLU A 163 -2.45 11.46 -15.99
CA GLU A 163 -2.84 12.50 -16.95
C GLU A 163 -2.09 13.80 -16.70
N GLU A 164 -1.77 14.08 -15.44
CA GLU A 164 -1.14 15.32 -14.97
C GLU A 164 0.39 15.20 -14.89
N THR A 165 0.91 13.97 -14.89
CA THR A 165 2.36 13.70 -14.97
C THR A 165 2.85 13.99 -16.40
N PRO A 166 3.95 14.76 -16.58
CA PRO A 166 4.49 15.01 -17.92
C PRO A 166 4.78 13.70 -18.66
N VAL A 167 4.50 13.67 -19.96
CA VAL A 167 4.53 12.45 -20.78
C VAL A 167 5.91 11.78 -20.72
N GLU A 168 6.98 12.55 -20.59
CA GLU A 168 8.35 12.06 -20.45
C GLU A 168 8.53 11.22 -19.18
N TRP A 169 7.91 11.64 -18.06
CA TRP A 169 7.94 10.91 -16.80
C TRP A 169 7.06 9.66 -16.83
N VAL A 170 5.90 9.72 -17.50
CA VAL A 170 5.04 8.55 -17.70
C VAL A 170 5.75 7.50 -18.58
N GLU A 171 6.42 7.94 -19.64
CA GLU A 171 7.18 7.07 -20.54
C GLU A 171 8.43 6.50 -19.84
N LEU A 172 9.12 7.29 -19.03
CA LEU A 172 10.21 6.81 -18.18
C LEU A 172 9.71 5.77 -17.17
N ASN A 173 8.61 6.04 -16.46
CA ASN A 173 8.03 5.08 -15.53
C ASN A 173 7.58 3.81 -16.25
N LYS A 174 6.93 3.90 -17.42
CA LYS A 174 6.57 2.71 -18.21
C LYS A 174 7.79 1.90 -18.65
N ARG A 175 8.90 2.56 -18.99
CA ARG A 175 10.15 1.89 -19.33
C ARG A 175 10.79 1.24 -18.12
N LEU A 176 10.82 1.92 -16.97
CA LEU A 176 11.38 1.41 -15.72
C LEU A 176 10.53 0.27 -15.15
N GLU A 177 9.21 0.44 -15.07
CA GLU A 177 8.24 -0.60 -14.68
C GLU A 177 8.25 -1.77 -15.67
N GLY A 178 8.35 -1.49 -16.97
CA GLY A 178 8.51 -2.51 -18.00
C GLY A 178 9.82 -3.30 -17.82
N LEU A 179 10.92 -2.63 -17.47
CA LEU A 179 12.21 -3.24 -17.19
C LEU A 179 12.14 -4.08 -15.90
N LEU A 180 11.56 -3.53 -14.82
CA LEU A 180 11.38 -4.20 -13.53
C LEU A 180 10.46 -5.40 -13.66
N THR A 181 9.33 -5.26 -14.34
CA THR A 181 8.40 -6.36 -14.61
C THR A 181 9.06 -7.42 -15.49
N GLN A 182 9.85 -7.04 -16.50
CA GLN A 182 10.59 -8.00 -17.31
C GLN A 182 11.68 -8.73 -16.52
N ILE A 183 12.42 -8.04 -15.65
CA ILE A 183 13.43 -8.63 -14.77
C ILE A 183 12.78 -9.59 -13.77
N LEU A 184 11.69 -9.19 -13.12
CA LEU A 184 10.93 -10.01 -12.18
C LEU A 184 10.25 -11.20 -12.88
N HIS A 185 9.71 -11.01 -14.08
CA HIS A 185 9.05 -12.05 -14.85
C HIS A 185 10.04 -13.02 -15.51
N GLN A 186 11.25 -12.58 -15.86
CA GLN A 186 12.33 -13.47 -16.29
C GLN A 186 12.94 -14.24 -15.10
N GLY A 187 12.94 -13.68 -13.89
CA GLY A 187 13.30 -14.40 -12.66
C GLY A 187 12.30 -15.51 -12.29
N LEU A 188 11.00 -15.31 -12.58
CA LEU A 188 9.93 -16.28 -12.27
C LEU A 188 9.66 -17.31 -13.38
N LYS A 189 10.12 -17.08 -14.61
CA LYS A 189 9.95 -18.04 -15.74
C LYS A 189 10.79 -19.31 -15.66
N GLY A 190 11.58 -19.49 -14.60
CA GLY A 190 12.18 -20.78 -14.24
C GLY A 190 11.18 -21.79 -13.66
N GLY A 191 9.94 -21.39 -13.33
CA GLY A 191 8.97 -22.29 -12.74
C GLY A 191 7.51 -21.88 -12.97
N ARG A 192 6.82 -22.66 -13.80
CA ARG A 192 5.37 -22.73 -14.04
C ARG A 192 4.79 -21.89 -15.19
N LYS A 193 3.91 -22.58 -15.90
CA LYS A 193 3.30 -22.24 -17.19
C LYS A 193 2.33 -21.06 -17.06
N GLY A 194 2.50 -20.09 -17.96
CA GLY A 194 1.43 -19.40 -18.69
C GLY A 194 0.41 -18.59 -17.88
N VAL A 195 0.71 -17.31 -17.66
CA VAL A 195 -0.35 -16.29 -17.58
C VAL A 195 -0.56 -15.75 -18.98
N LYS A 196 -1.74 -16.03 -19.54
CA LYS A 196 -2.18 -15.52 -20.85
C LYS A 196 -2.56 -14.06 -20.65
N LEU A 197 -1.71 -13.13 -21.12
CA LEU A 197 -2.08 -11.72 -21.26
C LEU A 197 -3.29 -11.66 -22.20
N ILE A 198 -4.44 -11.25 -21.67
CA ILE A 198 -5.60 -10.90 -22.49
C ILE A 198 -5.28 -9.55 -23.12
N ASP A 199 -4.80 -9.59 -24.37
CA ASP A 199 -4.77 -8.43 -25.25
C ASP A 199 -6.22 -8.02 -25.52
N ARG A 200 -6.69 -6.98 -24.83
CA ARG A 200 -7.99 -6.39 -25.09
C ARG A 200 -7.84 -5.50 -26.31
N LYS A 201 -7.98 -6.12 -27.50
CA LYS A 201 -8.22 -5.38 -28.74
C LYS A 201 -9.33 -4.36 -28.50
N ASN A 202 -9.01 -3.15 -28.92
CA ASN A 202 -9.81 -1.95 -28.98
C ASN A 202 -11.18 -2.22 -29.65
N ASN A 203 -12.17 -2.64 -28.88
CA ASN A 203 -13.56 -2.70 -29.32
C ASN A 203 -14.29 -1.49 -28.72
N GLY A 204 -14.62 -0.54 -29.60
CA GLY A 204 -15.27 0.73 -29.31
C GLY A 204 -16.64 0.61 -28.66
N HIS A 205 -16.64 0.40 -27.35
CA HIS A 205 -17.79 0.65 -26.49
C HIS A 205 -17.47 1.82 -25.57
N SER A 206 -18.05 2.96 -25.90
CA SER A 206 -18.14 4.14 -25.06
C SER A 206 -18.67 3.75 -23.68
N CYS A 207 -17.91 4.08 -22.64
CA CYS A 207 -18.39 4.08 -21.26
C CYS A 207 -19.57 5.07 -21.18
N PRO A 208 -20.78 4.67 -20.74
CA PRO A 208 -21.87 5.61 -20.58
C PRO A 208 -21.56 6.54 -19.40
N ARG A 209 -21.56 7.86 -19.66
CA ARG A 209 -21.50 8.86 -18.59
C ARG A 209 -22.68 8.65 -17.63
N PRO A 210 -22.47 8.62 -16.29
CA PRO A 210 -23.58 8.71 -15.37
C PRO A 210 -24.26 10.07 -15.55
N ARG A 211 -25.56 10.06 -15.87
CA ARG A 211 -26.42 11.23 -15.66
C ARG A 211 -26.76 11.26 -14.17
N THR A 212 -25.98 12.01 -13.40
CA THR A 212 -26.38 12.43 -12.07
C THR A 212 -26.33 13.95 -12.01
N ASN A 213 -27.50 14.56 -11.84
CA ASN A 213 -27.66 15.95 -11.42
C ASN A 213 -27.21 16.06 -9.95
N LEU A 214 -25.92 15.98 -9.69
CA LEU A 214 -25.33 16.54 -8.49
C LEU A 214 -24.69 17.87 -8.89
N SER A 215 -25.23 18.96 -8.34
CA SER A 215 -24.57 20.25 -8.32
C SER A 215 -23.18 20.08 -7.70
N LEU A 216 -22.15 20.05 -8.54
CA LEU A 216 -20.77 20.25 -8.14
C LEU A 216 -20.70 21.62 -7.46
N ALA A 217 -20.61 21.64 -6.13
CA ALA A 217 -20.07 22.79 -5.44
C ALA A 217 -18.62 22.94 -5.95
N ARG A 218 -18.41 23.93 -6.82
CA ARG A 218 -17.06 24.43 -7.13
C ARG A 218 -16.42 24.83 -5.82
N TRP A 219 -15.31 24.18 -5.48
CA TRP A 219 -14.35 24.74 -4.56
C TRP A 219 -13.57 25.81 -5.32
N ASP A 220 -14.07 27.05 -5.26
CA ASP A 220 -13.36 28.22 -5.77
C ASP A 220 -12.20 28.54 -4.80
N ALA A 221 -10.98 28.22 -5.24
CA ALA A 221 -9.73 28.52 -4.55
C ALA A 221 -9.44 30.03 -4.40
N ASP A 222 -10.28 30.89 -4.98
CA ASP A 222 -10.14 32.35 -4.97
C ASP A 222 -10.75 33.04 -3.72
N SER A 223 -11.31 32.27 -2.78
CA SER A 223 -12.00 32.80 -1.59
C SER A 223 -11.16 32.84 -0.31
N LEU A 224 -9.85 32.59 -0.37
CA LEU A 224 -8.97 32.77 0.80
C LEU A 224 -8.71 34.26 1.05
N PRO A 225 -8.98 34.80 2.26
CA PRO A 225 -8.53 36.14 2.62
C PRO A 225 -7.00 36.17 2.63
N THR A 226 -6.43 37.00 1.78
CA THR A 226 -4.98 37.25 1.68
C THR A 226 -4.50 37.97 2.95
N SER A 227 -4.05 37.21 3.96
CA SER A 227 -3.26 37.79 5.04
C SER A 227 -1.87 38.12 4.50
N LYS A 228 -1.50 39.41 4.62
CA LYS A 228 -0.17 39.92 4.26
C LYS A 228 0.94 39.15 5.00
N PRO A 229 2.12 38.94 4.39
CA PRO A 229 3.25 38.35 5.09
C PRO A 229 3.77 39.30 6.18
N ALA A 230 3.93 38.77 7.39
CA ALA A 230 4.66 39.42 8.46
C ALA A 230 6.14 39.51 8.08
N SER A 231 6.66 40.73 8.01
CA SER A 231 8.09 41.02 7.90
C SER A 231 8.77 40.63 9.20
N PHE A 232 9.75 39.71 9.13
CA PHE A 232 10.73 39.54 10.20
C PHE A 232 11.87 40.54 9.98
N ALA A 233 12.02 41.44 10.94
CA ALA A 233 13.24 42.18 11.26
C ALA A 233 13.46 42.04 12.77
#